data_AF-A0A1V6HAQ9-F1
#
_entry.id   AF-A0A1V6HAQ9-F1
#
_cell.length_a   1.000
_cell.length_b   1.000
_cell.length_c   1.000
_cell.angle_alpha   90.00
_cell.angle_beta   90.00
_cell.angle_gamma   90.00
#
_symmetry.space_group_name_H-M   'P 1'
#
loop_
_entity.id
_entity.type
_entity.pdbx_description
1 polymer ?
#
loop_
_entity_poly.entity_id
_entity_poly.type
_entity_poly.pdbx_seq_one_letter_code
_entity_poly.pdbx_strand_id
1 'polypeptide(L)'
;MKRIKNTFFRISGLRDLVRYFYRKINNVPKFTTSSEYWEAKYKSGGNSGPGSYNNLAEYKAYVINNFVRENNVETVIEFGSGDGHQLKYFDFKSYIGFDVSQSAVNKCRNIYKFDSTKRFEVLEAYNKEKADLVLSLDVIFHLIEDATFFDYMEKLFSSSNKYVIIYSSNFDEHENNNVAAHVRHRNFTNWIEQNYPNFKLIDHIPNKYPFNGNIKTSSYSDFYVFQMND
;
A
#
# COMPACT_ATOMS: atom_id res chain seq x y z
N MET A 1 40.58 -11.44 -33.27
CA MET A 1 39.71 -12.64 -33.43
C MET A 1 40.12 -13.62 -32.34
N LYS A 2 39.31 -14.12 -31.39
CA LYS A 2 37.88 -14.43 -31.34
C LYS A 2 37.32 -14.07 -29.94
N ARG A 3 36.13 -13.47 -29.93
CA ARG A 3 35.27 -13.29 -28.73
C ARG A 3 34.82 -14.67 -28.22
N ILE A 4 35.06 -14.96 -26.94
CA ILE A 4 34.38 -16.06 -26.24
C ILE A 4 32.99 -15.53 -25.86
N LYS A 5 31.97 -15.99 -26.60
CA LYS A 5 30.57 -15.77 -26.26
C LYS A 5 30.21 -16.69 -25.10
N ASN A 6 29.99 -16.13 -23.92
CA ASN A 6 29.32 -16.82 -22.83
C ASN A 6 27.91 -17.19 -23.30
N THR A 7 27.72 -18.46 -23.58
CA THR A 7 26.43 -19.04 -23.95
C THR A 7 25.77 -19.50 -22.67
N PHE A 8 25.05 -18.61 -21.99
CA PHE A 8 24.12 -19.01 -20.95
C PHE A 8 22.92 -19.66 -21.63
N PHE A 9 22.90 -21.00 -21.64
CA PHE A 9 21.70 -21.75 -21.96
C PHE A 9 20.61 -21.38 -20.95
N ARG A 10 19.62 -20.64 -21.44
CA ARG A 10 18.41 -20.25 -20.72
C ARG A 10 17.49 -21.46 -20.64
N ILE A 11 17.79 -22.42 -19.76
CA ILE A 11 16.96 -23.60 -19.55
C ILE A 11 15.80 -23.19 -18.63
N SER A 12 14.67 -22.85 -19.22
CA SER A 12 13.42 -22.47 -18.53
C SER A 12 12.98 -23.50 -17.48
N GLY A 13 13.21 -24.79 -17.72
CA GLY A 13 12.74 -25.88 -16.86
C GLY A 13 13.44 -26.02 -15.50
N LEU A 14 14.71 -25.62 -15.35
CA LEU A 14 15.41 -25.75 -14.07
C LEU A 14 14.85 -24.77 -13.02
N ARG A 15 14.42 -23.59 -13.47
CA ARG A 15 13.83 -22.54 -12.62
C ARG A 15 12.45 -22.95 -12.10
N ASP A 16 11.66 -23.63 -12.94
CA ASP A 16 10.33 -24.13 -12.55
C ASP A 16 10.43 -25.31 -11.58
N LEU A 17 11.44 -26.17 -11.74
CA LEU A 17 11.69 -27.29 -10.83
C LEU A 17 12.12 -26.79 -9.43
N VAL A 18 13.11 -25.89 -9.37
CA VAL A 18 13.56 -25.25 -8.11
C VAL A 18 12.38 -24.55 -7.43
N ARG A 19 11.50 -23.90 -8.20
CA ARG A 19 10.30 -23.21 -7.70
C ARG A 19 9.22 -24.19 -7.19
N TYR A 20 9.00 -25.31 -7.87
CA TYR A 20 8.09 -26.38 -7.41
C TYR A 20 8.54 -26.93 -6.06
N PHE A 21 9.83 -27.25 -5.92
CA PHE A 21 10.39 -27.72 -4.66
C PHE A 21 10.33 -26.64 -3.58
N TYR A 22 10.60 -25.36 -3.89
CA TYR A 22 10.46 -24.26 -2.93
C TYR A 22 9.03 -24.13 -2.39
N ARG A 23 8.00 -24.19 -3.24
CA ARG A 23 6.59 -24.12 -2.81
C ARG A 23 6.19 -25.35 -1.98
N LYS A 24 6.66 -26.54 -2.36
CA LYS A 24 6.37 -27.80 -1.66
C LYS A 24 7.05 -27.88 -0.29
N ILE A 25 8.25 -27.32 -0.15
CA ILE A 25 8.99 -27.26 1.11
C ILE A 25 8.43 -26.18 2.05
N ASN A 26 7.98 -25.05 1.51
CA ASN A 26 7.56 -23.88 2.31
C ASN A 26 6.05 -23.75 2.55
N ASN A 27 5.21 -24.73 2.18
CA ASN A 27 3.76 -24.73 2.41
C ASN A 27 3.08 -23.37 2.12
N VAL A 28 3.48 -22.70 1.04
CA VAL A 28 2.95 -21.37 0.71
C VAL A 28 1.46 -21.50 0.39
N PRO A 29 0.55 -20.90 1.20
CA PRO A 29 -0.88 -20.99 0.97
C PRO A 29 -1.24 -20.49 -0.44
N LYS A 30 -2.26 -21.10 -1.05
CA LYS A 30 -2.82 -20.61 -2.31
C LYS A 30 -3.47 -19.24 -2.04
N PHE A 31 -3.15 -18.22 -2.83
CA PHE A 31 -3.84 -16.94 -2.78
C PHE A 31 -5.32 -17.16 -3.13
N THR A 32 -6.20 -16.65 -2.27
CA THR A 32 -7.66 -16.76 -2.38
C THR A 32 -8.26 -15.38 -2.58
N THR A 33 -8.13 -14.51 -1.58
CA THR A 33 -8.51 -13.10 -1.67
C THR A 33 -7.44 -12.19 -1.08
N SER A 34 -7.46 -10.92 -1.46
CA SER A 34 -6.56 -9.90 -0.90
C SER A 34 -6.68 -9.77 0.62
N SER A 35 -7.90 -9.80 1.17
CA SER A 35 -8.13 -9.70 2.62
C SER A 35 -7.62 -10.94 3.37
N GLU A 36 -7.92 -12.15 2.87
CA GLU A 36 -7.46 -13.40 3.47
C GLU A 36 -5.93 -13.51 3.44
N TYR A 37 -5.29 -13.06 2.36
CA TYR A 37 -3.84 -13.01 2.25
C TYR A 37 -3.21 -12.16 3.36
N TRP A 38 -3.71 -10.94 3.57
CA TRP A 38 -3.16 -10.01 4.57
C TRP A 38 -3.42 -10.48 6.00
N GLU A 39 -4.63 -10.95 6.31
CA GLU A 39 -4.92 -11.50 7.64
C GLU A 39 -4.05 -12.73 7.93
N ALA A 40 -3.91 -13.66 6.99
CA ALA A 40 -3.04 -14.84 7.17
C ALA A 40 -1.58 -14.43 7.42
N LYS A 41 -1.07 -13.45 6.66
CA LYS A 41 0.30 -12.93 6.80
C LYS A 41 0.56 -12.33 8.18
N TYR A 42 -0.33 -11.47 8.69
CA TYR A 42 -0.16 -10.88 10.02
C TYR A 42 -0.36 -11.90 11.14
N LYS A 43 -1.36 -12.78 11.01
CA LYS A 43 -1.64 -13.84 11.98
C LYS A 43 -0.46 -14.81 12.15
N SER A 44 0.31 -15.06 11.09
CA SER A 44 1.54 -15.86 11.14
C SER A 44 2.78 -15.09 11.63
N GLY A 45 2.63 -13.88 12.18
CA GLY A 45 3.72 -13.05 12.66
C GLY A 45 4.46 -12.25 11.59
N GLY A 46 3.91 -12.18 10.37
CA GLY A 46 4.40 -11.34 9.29
C GLY A 46 4.20 -9.85 9.55
N ASN A 47 4.62 -9.04 8.58
CA ASN A 47 4.61 -7.59 8.70
C ASN A 47 4.12 -6.90 7.40
N SER A 48 4.09 -5.57 7.40
CA SER A 48 3.55 -4.77 6.29
C SER A 48 4.39 -4.84 5.00
N GLY A 49 5.55 -5.50 5.02
CA GLY A 49 6.46 -5.59 3.89
C GLY A 49 7.43 -4.40 3.81
N PRO A 50 8.47 -4.51 2.98
CA PRO A 50 9.63 -3.60 3.02
C PRO A 50 9.30 -2.13 2.74
N GLY A 51 8.19 -1.84 2.03
CA GLY A 51 7.74 -0.47 1.78
C GLY A 51 7.50 0.36 3.03
N SER A 52 7.19 -0.27 4.16
CA SER A 52 6.88 0.41 5.43
C SER A 52 8.05 0.47 6.41
N TYR A 53 9.30 0.29 5.95
CA TYR A 53 10.49 0.32 6.81
C TYR A 53 11.66 1.11 6.18
N ASN A 54 12.65 1.44 7.00
CA ASN A 54 13.92 2.05 6.60
C ASN A 54 13.73 3.33 5.74
N ASN A 55 14.57 3.49 4.71
CA ASN A 55 14.60 4.67 3.84
C ASN A 55 13.25 4.95 3.15
N LEU A 56 12.45 3.91 2.85
CA LEU A 56 11.13 4.09 2.25
C LEU A 56 10.13 4.67 3.26
N ALA A 57 10.17 4.20 4.51
CA ALA A 57 9.33 4.76 5.57
C ALA A 57 9.70 6.21 5.90
N GLU A 58 11.00 6.50 6.00
CA GLU A 58 11.51 7.85 6.24
C GLU A 58 11.15 8.81 5.11
N TYR A 59 11.24 8.37 3.84
CA TYR A 59 10.83 9.18 2.71
C TYR A 59 9.33 9.47 2.72
N LYS A 60 8.50 8.45 3.00
CA LYS A 60 7.06 8.66 3.11
C LYS A 60 6.71 9.66 4.20
N ALA A 61 7.35 9.53 5.36
CA ALA A 61 7.19 10.45 6.47
C ALA A 61 7.63 11.88 6.14
N TYR A 62 8.76 12.05 5.48
CA TYR A 62 9.23 13.36 5.04
C TYR A 62 8.19 14.08 4.18
N VAL A 63 7.68 13.41 3.14
CA VAL A 63 6.68 14.00 2.22
C VAL A 63 5.38 14.31 2.97
N ILE A 64 4.84 13.33 3.68
CA ILE A 64 3.51 13.45 4.30
C ILE A 64 3.52 14.43 5.48
N ASN A 65 4.56 14.44 6.33
CA ASN A 65 4.63 15.38 7.46
C ASN A 65 4.78 16.82 6.97
N ASN A 66 5.48 17.05 5.86
CA ASN A 66 5.55 18.38 5.26
C ASN A 66 4.19 18.81 4.73
N PHE A 67 3.52 17.94 3.98
CA PHE A 67 2.19 18.20 3.48
C PHE A 67 1.20 18.54 4.60
N VAL A 68 1.17 17.74 5.68
CA VAL A 68 0.28 17.95 6.83
C VAL A 68 0.50 19.32 7.48
N ARG A 69 1.77 19.71 7.67
CA ARG A 69 2.12 20.99 8.29
C ARG A 69 1.77 22.18 7.41
N GLU A 70 2.09 22.10 6.11
CA GLU A 70 1.86 23.18 5.16
C GLU A 70 0.37 23.43 4.91
N ASN A 71 -0.44 22.37 4.96
CA ASN A 71 -1.88 22.42 4.69
C ASN A 71 -2.74 22.45 5.96
N ASN A 72 -2.13 22.55 7.15
CA ASN A 72 -2.81 22.55 8.46
C ASN A 72 -3.83 21.39 8.57
N VAL A 73 -3.41 20.17 8.22
CA VAL A 73 -4.24 18.97 8.34
C VAL A 73 -4.37 18.60 9.82
N GLU A 74 -5.60 18.50 10.32
CA GLU A 74 -5.86 18.20 11.73
C GLU A 74 -6.25 16.73 11.94
N THR A 75 -6.98 16.16 10.98
CA THR A 75 -7.51 14.79 11.05
C THR A 75 -7.03 13.95 9.87
N VAL A 76 -6.59 12.72 10.17
CA VAL A 76 -6.08 11.76 9.18
C VAL A 76 -6.82 10.43 9.29
N ILE A 77 -7.28 9.90 8.16
CA ILE A 77 -7.70 8.50 8.03
C ILE A 77 -6.68 7.78 7.13
N GLU A 78 -6.26 6.58 7.50
CA GLU A 78 -5.45 5.70 6.65
C GLU A 78 -6.18 4.37 6.41
N PHE A 79 -6.40 4.03 5.14
CA PHE A 79 -6.95 2.74 4.75
C PHE A 79 -5.83 1.79 4.35
N GLY A 80 -5.66 0.71 5.12
CA GLY A 80 -4.54 -0.24 5.03
C GLY A 80 -3.39 0.14 5.96
N SER A 81 -3.69 0.52 7.20
CA SER A 81 -2.70 0.94 8.21
C SER A 81 -1.63 -0.11 8.55
N GLY A 82 -1.89 -1.37 8.20
CA GLY A 82 -1.00 -2.50 8.43
C GLY A 82 -0.64 -2.65 9.90
N ASP A 83 0.62 -2.97 10.17
CA ASP A 83 1.12 -3.13 11.54
C ASP A 83 1.50 -1.85 12.27
N GLY A 84 1.14 -0.68 11.71
CA GLY A 84 1.37 0.62 12.33
C GLY A 84 2.84 1.00 12.45
N HIS A 85 3.76 0.31 11.77
CA HIS A 85 5.18 0.67 11.80
C HIS A 85 5.44 2.01 11.12
N GLN A 86 4.82 2.25 9.96
CA GLN A 86 4.94 3.50 9.21
C GLN A 86 4.48 4.71 10.04
N LEU A 87 3.42 4.52 10.84
CA LEU A 87 2.84 5.57 11.69
C LEU A 87 3.83 6.12 12.74
N LYS A 88 4.88 5.36 13.11
CA LYS A 88 5.92 5.84 14.05
C LYS A 88 6.70 7.05 13.53
N TYR A 89 6.70 7.25 12.23
CA TYR A 89 7.43 8.34 11.57
C TYR A 89 6.52 9.53 11.26
N PHE A 90 5.21 9.40 11.45
CA PHE A 90 4.25 10.46 11.16
C PHE A 90 3.98 11.35 12.37
N ASP A 91 3.77 12.63 12.10
CA ASP A 91 3.43 13.66 13.09
C ASP A 91 1.98 14.12 12.87
N PHE A 92 1.04 13.28 13.31
CA PHE A 92 -0.40 13.54 13.16
C PHE A 92 -1.04 13.89 14.50
N LYS A 93 -1.92 14.91 14.48
CA LYS A 93 -2.68 15.34 15.66
C LYS A 93 -3.84 14.41 16.01
N SER A 94 -4.49 13.83 15.00
CA SER A 94 -5.59 12.86 15.15
C SER A 94 -5.55 11.88 14.00
N TYR A 95 -5.59 10.58 14.31
CA TYR A 95 -5.41 9.51 13.34
C TYR A 95 -6.37 8.35 13.57
N ILE A 96 -6.99 7.87 12.50
CA ILE A 96 -7.76 6.62 12.47
C ILE A 96 -7.17 5.70 11.41
N GLY A 97 -6.69 4.54 11.82
CA GLY A 97 -6.21 3.48 10.93
C GLY A 97 -7.27 2.40 10.74
N PHE A 98 -7.68 2.16 9.49
CA PHE A 98 -8.51 1.02 9.12
C PHE A 98 -7.65 -0.06 8.46
N ASP A 99 -7.92 -1.32 8.77
CA ASP A 99 -7.29 -2.45 8.08
C ASP A 99 -8.23 -3.64 7.95
N VAL A 100 -8.11 -4.42 6.88
CA VAL A 100 -8.86 -5.67 6.67
C VAL A 100 -8.39 -6.79 7.61
N SER A 101 -7.18 -6.67 8.16
CA SER A 101 -6.62 -7.64 9.08
C SER A 101 -6.94 -7.29 10.54
N GLN A 102 -7.77 -8.11 11.18
CA GLN A 102 -8.00 -8.05 12.63
C GLN A 102 -6.69 -8.24 13.41
N SER A 103 -5.78 -9.07 12.92
CA SER A 103 -4.45 -9.28 13.51
C SER A 103 -3.60 -7.99 13.49
N ALA A 104 -3.60 -7.26 12.37
CA ALA A 104 -2.90 -5.99 12.23
C ALA A 104 -3.49 -4.92 13.16
N VAL A 105 -4.82 -4.78 13.17
CA VAL A 105 -5.55 -3.86 14.07
C VAL A 105 -5.23 -4.13 15.54
N ASN A 106 -5.24 -5.39 15.97
CA ASN A 106 -4.92 -5.74 17.36
C ASN A 106 -3.47 -5.41 17.73
N LYS A 107 -2.54 -5.61 16.79
CA LYS A 107 -1.14 -5.23 16.97
C LYS A 107 -1.01 -3.72 17.15
N CYS A 108 -1.66 -2.92 16.32
CA CYS A 108 -1.67 -1.46 16.42
C CYS A 108 -2.29 -0.98 17.73
N ARG A 109 -3.46 -1.50 18.11
CA ARG A 109 -4.12 -1.19 19.38
C ARG A 109 -3.19 -1.45 20.57
N ASN A 110 -2.42 -2.54 20.56
CA ASN A 110 -1.48 -2.82 21.63
C ASN A 110 -0.26 -1.88 21.63
N ILE A 111 0.29 -1.54 20.45
CA ILE A 111 1.45 -0.64 20.31
C ILE A 111 1.09 0.78 20.79
N TYR A 112 -0.10 1.26 20.43
CA TYR A 112 -0.53 2.65 20.64
C TYR A 112 -1.57 2.80 21.77
N LYS A 113 -1.75 1.81 22.64
CA LYS A 113 -2.81 1.79 23.68
C LYS A 113 -2.85 2.98 24.65
N PHE A 114 -1.74 3.71 24.78
CA PHE A 114 -1.63 4.88 25.67
C PHE A 114 -1.66 6.21 24.91
N ASP A 115 -1.90 6.18 23.61
CA ASP A 115 -1.99 7.36 22.76
C ASP A 115 -3.43 7.57 22.32
N SER A 116 -4.15 8.45 23.01
CA SER A 116 -5.56 8.75 22.73
C SER A 116 -5.79 9.48 21.41
N THR A 117 -4.73 9.96 20.74
CA THR A 117 -4.83 10.61 19.42
C THR A 117 -4.95 9.60 18.28
N LYS A 118 -4.73 8.30 18.56
CA LYS A 118 -4.69 7.23 17.57
C LYS A 118 -5.77 6.20 17.85
N ARG A 119 -6.60 5.93 16.84
CA ARG A 119 -7.63 4.89 16.86
C ARG A 119 -7.38 3.89 15.75
N PHE A 120 -7.68 2.61 16.01
CA PHE A 120 -7.55 1.55 15.02
C PHE A 120 -8.79 0.67 15.03
N GLU A 121 -9.32 0.41 13.85
CA GLU A 121 -10.54 -0.37 13.65
C GLU A 121 -10.37 -1.33 12.47
N VAL A 122 -11.11 -2.44 12.51
CA VAL A 122 -11.23 -3.29 11.33
C VAL A 122 -12.06 -2.56 10.27
N LEU A 123 -11.76 -2.79 8.99
CA LEU A 123 -12.40 -2.07 7.87
C LEU A 123 -13.93 -2.21 7.90
N GLU A 124 -14.46 -3.33 8.36
CA GLU A 124 -15.90 -3.58 8.49
C GLU A 124 -16.59 -2.66 9.51
N ALA A 125 -15.82 -2.08 10.44
CA ALA A 125 -16.33 -1.12 11.42
C ALA A 125 -16.31 0.33 10.92
N TYR A 126 -15.77 0.58 9.72
CA TYR A 126 -15.86 1.90 9.07
C TYR A 126 -17.32 2.28 8.89
N ASN A 127 -17.69 3.45 9.40
CA ASN A 127 -19.04 3.97 9.42
C ASN A 127 -19.07 5.42 8.94
N LYS A 128 -18.51 5.65 7.75
CA LYS A 128 -18.52 6.96 7.06
C LYS A 128 -17.76 8.05 7.80
N GLU A 129 -16.76 7.68 8.61
CA GLU A 129 -15.85 8.66 9.18
C GLU A 129 -15.18 9.48 8.08
N LYS A 130 -14.96 10.76 8.39
CA LYS A 130 -14.28 11.70 7.50
C LYS A 130 -13.09 12.35 8.17
N ALA A 131 -12.13 12.74 7.35
CA ALA A 131 -10.92 13.43 7.77
C ALA A 131 -10.49 14.50 6.75
N ASP A 132 -9.68 15.47 7.19
CA ASP A 132 -9.07 16.45 6.30
C ASP A 132 -8.19 15.75 5.25
N LEU A 133 -7.43 14.73 5.67
CA LEU A 133 -6.56 13.95 4.80
C LEU A 133 -6.89 12.46 4.90
N VAL A 134 -7.03 11.81 3.74
CA VAL A 134 -7.13 10.35 3.66
C VAL A 134 -5.92 9.77 2.94
N LEU A 135 -5.34 8.72 3.50
CA LEU A 135 -4.11 8.08 3.01
C LEU A 135 -4.38 6.67 2.47
N SER A 136 -3.72 6.36 1.35
CA SER A 136 -3.55 5.01 0.81
C SER A 136 -2.07 4.79 0.50
N LEU A 137 -1.37 4.00 1.32
CA LEU A 137 0.08 3.84 1.20
C LEU A 137 0.45 2.39 0.90
N ASP A 138 0.90 2.11 -0.33
CA ASP A 138 1.24 0.76 -0.79
C ASP A 138 0.06 -0.24 -0.72
N VAL A 139 -1.18 0.21 -0.93
CA VAL A 139 -2.39 -0.64 -0.81
C VAL A 139 -3.02 -0.99 -2.15
N ILE A 140 -3.19 -0.02 -3.05
CA ILE A 140 -4.01 -0.16 -4.27
C ILE A 140 -3.58 -1.35 -5.13
N PHE A 141 -2.28 -1.56 -5.34
CA PHE A 141 -1.80 -2.68 -6.15
C PHE A 141 -1.92 -4.04 -5.46
N HIS A 142 -2.34 -4.10 -4.20
CA HIS A 142 -2.69 -5.33 -3.50
C HIS A 142 -4.17 -5.68 -3.59
N LEU A 143 -5.00 -4.88 -4.28
CA LEU A 143 -6.43 -5.11 -4.47
C LEU A 143 -6.65 -5.83 -5.81
N ILE A 144 -6.60 -7.16 -5.78
CA ILE A 144 -6.58 -8.00 -6.99
C ILE A 144 -7.95 -8.08 -7.65
N GLU A 145 -8.99 -8.20 -6.83
CA GLU A 145 -10.38 -8.29 -7.23
C GLU A 145 -10.91 -6.91 -7.60
N ASP A 146 -11.61 -6.81 -8.73
CA ASP A 146 -12.14 -5.53 -9.22
C ASP A 146 -13.17 -4.94 -8.25
N ALA A 147 -14.08 -5.76 -7.71
CA ALA A 147 -15.06 -5.31 -6.73
C ALA A 147 -14.39 -4.73 -5.46
N THR A 148 -13.35 -5.38 -4.97
CA THR A 148 -12.57 -4.91 -3.80
C THR A 148 -11.84 -3.61 -4.11
N PHE A 149 -11.26 -3.48 -5.31
CA PHE A 149 -10.63 -2.23 -5.75
C PHE A 149 -11.65 -1.08 -5.82
N PHE A 150 -12.80 -1.28 -6.46
CA PHE A 150 -13.81 -0.22 -6.60
C PHE A 150 -14.37 0.21 -5.25
N ASP A 151 -14.76 -0.74 -4.40
CA ASP A 151 -15.28 -0.49 -3.06
C ASP A 151 -14.25 0.24 -2.16
N TYR A 152 -12.97 -0.11 -2.29
CA TYR A 152 -11.88 0.59 -1.61
C TYR A 152 -11.73 2.03 -2.10
N MET A 153 -11.71 2.25 -3.42
CA MET A 153 -11.55 3.58 -3.99
C MET A 153 -12.73 4.49 -3.65
N GLU A 154 -13.96 3.97 -3.64
CA GLU A 154 -15.14 4.73 -3.19
C GLU A 154 -15.01 5.18 -1.73
N LYS A 155 -14.59 4.29 -0.82
CA LYS A 155 -14.34 4.64 0.59
C LYS A 155 -13.23 5.67 0.72
N LEU A 156 -12.14 5.52 -0.03
CA LEU A 156 -10.97 6.39 0.03
C LEU A 156 -11.37 7.85 -0.23
N PHE A 157 -12.12 8.10 -1.29
CA PHE A 157 -12.52 9.46 -1.67
C PHE A 157 -13.72 9.98 -0.88
N SER A 158 -14.70 9.14 -0.54
CA SER A 158 -15.86 9.57 0.25
C SER A 158 -15.53 9.91 1.72
N SER A 159 -14.41 9.41 2.24
CA SER A 159 -13.90 9.72 3.58
C SER A 159 -13.11 11.03 3.65
N SER A 160 -12.84 11.68 2.52
CA SER A 160 -12.02 12.89 2.50
C SER A 160 -12.87 14.15 2.52
N ASN A 161 -12.49 15.10 3.37
CA ASN A 161 -13.03 16.45 3.39
C ASN A 161 -12.21 17.42 2.53
N LYS A 162 -10.92 17.14 2.28
CA LYS A 162 -10.03 18.08 1.59
C LYS A 162 -9.03 17.36 0.69
N TYR A 163 -8.26 16.42 1.23
CA TYR A 163 -7.13 15.83 0.54
C TYR A 163 -7.17 14.30 0.55
N VAL A 164 -6.68 13.70 -0.53
CA VAL A 164 -6.35 12.28 -0.61
C VAL A 164 -4.92 12.15 -1.09
N ILE A 165 -4.07 11.42 -0.35
CA ILE A 165 -2.72 11.09 -0.79
C ILE A 165 -2.64 9.59 -1.04
N ILE A 166 -2.25 9.25 -2.26
CA ILE A 166 -2.03 7.88 -2.71
C ILE A 166 -0.53 7.69 -2.97
N TYR A 167 0.04 6.65 -2.39
CA TYR A 167 1.38 6.18 -2.71
C TYR A 167 1.29 4.80 -3.37
N SER A 168 1.36 4.79 -4.70
CA SER A 168 1.15 3.57 -5.49
C SER A 168 1.75 3.67 -6.90
N SER A 169 1.89 2.53 -7.57
CA SER A 169 2.13 2.47 -9.02
C SER A 169 0.87 2.91 -9.78
N ASN A 170 1.01 3.57 -10.93
CA ASN A 170 -0.11 4.07 -11.72
C ASN A 170 -0.08 3.58 -13.18
N PHE A 171 -0.14 2.28 -13.37
CA PHE A 171 -0.22 1.63 -14.69
C PHE A 171 -0.97 0.31 -14.55
N ASP A 172 -1.54 -0.20 -15.65
CA ASP A 172 -2.24 -1.48 -15.64
C ASP A 172 -1.30 -2.62 -16.01
N GLU A 173 -0.94 -3.45 -15.02
CA GLU A 173 -0.15 -4.66 -15.22
C GLU A 173 -0.42 -5.65 -14.10
N HIS A 174 -0.64 -6.92 -14.44
CA HIS A 174 -0.80 -7.97 -13.44
C HIS A 174 0.51 -8.75 -13.30
N GLU A 175 1.20 -8.65 -12.16
CA GLU A 175 2.44 -9.39 -11.86
C GLU A 175 2.21 -10.90 -11.60
N ASN A 176 1.17 -11.48 -12.21
CA ASN A 176 0.71 -12.86 -12.02
C ASN A 176 1.49 -13.89 -12.85
N ASN A 177 2.74 -13.59 -13.24
CA ASN A 177 3.66 -14.55 -13.83
C ASN A 177 4.15 -15.61 -12.80
N ASN A 178 3.32 -16.00 -11.84
CA ASN A 178 3.60 -16.86 -10.69
C ASN A 178 4.69 -16.34 -9.73
N VAL A 179 4.97 -15.03 -9.72
CA VAL A 179 5.99 -14.41 -8.85
C VAL A 179 5.35 -13.63 -7.69
N ALA A 180 4.31 -12.83 -7.96
CA ALA A 180 3.60 -12.07 -6.93
C ALA A 180 2.08 -12.11 -7.16
N ALA A 181 1.43 -13.23 -6.83
CA ALA A 181 -0.02 -13.43 -6.99
C ALA A 181 -0.90 -12.45 -6.17
N HIS A 182 -0.28 -11.63 -5.30
CA HIS A 182 -0.92 -10.62 -4.46
C HIS A 182 -0.63 -9.19 -4.97
N VAL A 183 -0.11 -9.03 -6.20
CA VAL A 183 0.18 -7.73 -6.82
C VAL A 183 -0.47 -7.61 -8.21
N ARG A 184 -1.29 -6.58 -8.39
CA ARG A 184 -1.86 -6.10 -9.65
C ARG A 184 -1.76 -4.58 -9.69
N HIS A 185 -0.89 -4.04 -10.53
CA HIS A 185 -0.82 -2.62 -10.79
C HIS A 185 -2.12 -2.14 -11.44
N ARG A 186 -2.60 -0.98 -10.99
CA ARG A 186 -3.84 -0.33 -11.41
C ARG A 186 -3.51 1.06 -11.90
N ASN A 187 -3.98 1.45 -13.07
CA ASN A 187 -4.06 2.86 -13.43
C ASN A 187 -5.23 3.51 -12.68
N PHE A 188 -5.02 3.77 -11.39
CA PHE A 188 -6.07 4.28 -10.51
C PHE A 188 -6.41 5.74 -10.82
N THR A 189 -5.49 6.52 -11.42
CA THR A 189 -5.77 7.91 -11.79
C THR A 189 -6.90 8.03 -12.81
N ASN A 190 -6.92 7.17 -13.84
CA ASN A 190 -8.02 7.13 -14.81
C ASN A 190 -9.38 6.84 -14.14
N TRP A 191 -9.40 5.96 -13.14
CA TRP A 191 -10.62 5.66 -12.41
C TRP A 191 -11.11 6.88 -11.60
N ILE A 192 -10.21 7.61 -10.95
CA ILE A 192 -10.55 8.80 -10.17
C ILE A 192 -11.14 9.88 -11.08
N GLU A 193 -10.52 10.16 -12.23
CA GLU A 193 -11.01 11.16 -13.18
C GLU A 193 -12.44 10.88 -13.65
N GLN A 194 -12.81 9.60 -13.79
CA GLN A 194 -14.12 9.17 -14.25
C GLN A 194 -15.19 9.15 -13.14
N ASN A 195 -14.81 8.81 -11.90
CA ASN A 195 -15.77 8.51 -10.82
C ASN A 195 -15.83 9.58 -9.72
N TYR A 196 -14.73 10.32 -9.50
CA TYR A 196 -14.62 11.38 -8.49
C TYR A 196 -14.07 12.68 -9.11
N PRO A 197 -14.76 13.26 -10.11
CA PRO A 197 -14.26 14.41 -10.87
C PRO A 197 -14.11 15.68 -10.04
N ASN A 198 -14.72 15.73 -8.84
CA ASN A 198 -14.55 16.79 -7.87
C ASN A 198 -13.20 16.71 -7.14
N PHE A 199 -12.46 15.61 -7.22
CA PHE A 199 -11.08 15.55 -6.78
C PHE A 199 -10.13 15.78 -7.96
N LYS A 200 -9.23 16.74 -7.83
CA LYS A 200 -8.19 17.04 -8.83
C LYS A 200 -6.82 16.62 -8.33
N LEU A 201 -6.03 16.01 -9.21
CA LEU A 201 -4.61 15.78 -8.96
C LEU A 201 -3.89 17.13 -8.95
N ILE A 202 -3.41 17.54 -7.78
CA ILE A 202 -2.70 18.82 -7.60
C ILE A 202 -1.19 18.64 -7.55
N ASP A 203 -0.71 17.43 -7.26
CA ASP A 203 0.72 17.13 -7.26
C ASP A 203 0.99 15.66 -7.58
N HIS A 204 2.06 15.41 -8.33
CA HIS A 204 2.63 14.09 -8.59
C HIS A 204 4.12 14.16 -8.28
N ILE A 205 4.55 13.42 -7.26
CA ILE A 205 5.93 13.43 -6.78
C ILE A 205 6.55 12.07 -7.07
N PRO A 206 7.43 11.99 -8.10
CA PRO A 206 8.18 10.78 -8.39
C PRO A 206 8.97 10.28 -7.18
N ASN A 207 9.09 8.97 -7.02
CA ASN A 207 9.81 8.40 -5.89
C ASN A 207 11.29 8.77 -5.93
N LYS A 208 11.83 9.21 -4.79
CA LYS A 208 13.28 9.38 -4.59
C LYS A 208 14.06 8.05 -4.76
N TYR A 209 13.41 6.93 -4.50
CA TYR A 209 13.94 5.57 -4.58
C TYR A 209 13.16 4.73 -5.60
N PRO A 210 13.22 5.06 -6.90
CA PRO A 210 12.47 4.34 -7.93
C PRO A 210 12.94 2.88 -8.01
N PHE A 211 12.02 1.97 -8.33
CA PHE A 211 12.27 0.54 -8.33
C PHE A 211 13.49 0.17 -9.19
N ASN A 212 14.45 -0.50 -8.57
CA ASN A 212 15.71 -0.89 -9.21
C ASN A 212 15.96 -2.41 -9.18
N GLY A 213 14.93 -3.20 -8.88
CA GLY A 213 15.03 -4.64 -8.66
C GLY A 213 15.22 -5.05 -7.19
N ASN A 214 15.46 -4.09 -6.27
CA ASN A 214 15.57 -4.36 -4.83
C ASN A 214 14.40 -3.75 -4.05
N ILE A 215 13.40 -4.58 -3.73
CA ILE A 215 12.19 -4.17 -2.97
C ILE A 215 12.49 -3.65 -1.56
N LYS A 216 13.67 -3.90 -1.00
CA LYS A 216 14.03 -3.45 0.37
C LYS A 216 14.45 -1.99 0.43
N THR A 217 14.86 -1.42 -0.70
CA THR A 217 15.44 -0.08 -0.77
C THR A 217 14.84 0.78 -1.86
N SER A 218 13.91 0.23 -2.66
CA SER A 218 13.28 0.90 -3.80
C SER A 218 11.81 0.51 -3.91
N SER A 219 11.01 1.34 -4.60
CA SER A 219 9.56 1.19 -4.71
C SER A 219 9.05 1.46 -6.13
N TYR A 220 7.96 0.79 -6.49
CA TYR A 220 7.19 1.09 -7.71
C TYR A 220 6.27 2.31 -7.56
N SER A 221 6.09 2.77 -6.33
CA SER A 221 5.08 3.76 -5.96
C SER A 221 5.60 5.18 -6.10
N ASP A 222 4.81 6.06 -6.70
CA ASP A 222 4.99 7.51 -6.59
C ASP A 222 3.91 8.08 -5.67
N PHE A 223 4.05 9.35 -5.27
CA PHE A 223 3.00 10.08 -4.57
C PHE A 223 2.08 10.80 -5.54
N TYR A 224 0.78 10.70 -5.30
CA TYR A 224 -0.28 11.39 -6.02
C TYR A 224 -1.16 12.09 -4.98
N VAL A 225 -1.21 13.42 -5.06
CA VAL A 225 -1.94 14.27 -4.12
C VAL A 225 -3.17 14.81 -4.82
N PHE A 226 -4.34 14.46 -4.30
CA PHE A 226 -5.62 14.94 -4.78
C PHE A 226 -6.22 15.93 -3.80
N GLN A 227 -6.85 16.97 -4.33
CA GLN A 227 -7.60 17.96 -3.57
C GLN A 227 -9.05 17.96 -4.03
N MET A 228 -9.98 18.02 -3.08
CA MET A 228 -11.38 18.26 -3.34
C MET A 228 -11.56 19.71 -3.79
N ASN A 229 -12.12 19.89 -4.98
CA ASN A 229 -12.62 21.18 -5.43
C ASN A 229 -13.99 21.41 -4.81
N ASP A 230 -14.16 22.59 -4.23
CA ASP A 230 -15.47 23.11 -3.82
C ASP A 230 -16.40 23.34 -5.03
#